data_AF-A0A4R8HT21-F1
#
_entry.id   AF-A0A4R8HT21-F1
#
_cell.length_a   1.000
_cell.length_b   1.000
_cell.length_c   1.000
_cell.angle_alpha   90.00
_cell.angle_beta   90.00
_cell.angle_gamma   90.00
#
_symmetry.space_group_name_H-M   'P 1'
#
loop_
_entity.id
_entity.type
_entity.pdbx_description
1 polymer ?
#
loop_
_entity_poly.entity_id
_entity_poly.type
_entity_poly.pdbx_seq_one_letter_code
_entity_poly.pdbx_strand_id
1 'polypeptide(L)'
;MLRHIPEEPVSNAAVWCRRLAVFSLPVAAIAVILARANAVEPQASLAVLGGAIVVALVALLLFLAACVVIWQEGRRGLGEALGGAFLAAVTLGYPAYLAVQAVRLPVLSDVSTDTADPPRFSTSRAAVAARAGFTPAGFDADTAERQRDGYPDIEPIVVDLEPDEAYQLVLETAQSRGWRVIDQRPPGGRSGIGHLDFLDRTLVMGFADDIAVRLRPLAGQTRIDVRSASRYGRHDFGANAKRIRQFAEELQAGLNEK
;
A
#
# COMPACT_ATOMS: atom_id res chain seq x y z
N MET A 1 1.03 56.33 35.27
CA MET A 1 1.88 56.01 34.11
C MET A 1 1.80 54.50 33.86
N LEU A 2 1.03 54.04 32.86
CA LEU A 2 1.10 52.65 32.42
C LEU A 2 2.42 52.46 31.65
N ARG A 3 3.33 51.63 32.17
CA ARG A 3 4.49 51.16 31.40
C ARG A 3 3.95 50.33 30.23
N HIS A 4 4.10 50.84 29.01
CA HIS A 4 4.05 50.00 27.81
C HIS A 4 5.25 49.06 27.88
N ILE A 5 5.00 47.81 28.27
CA ILE A 5 5.97 46.73 28.10
C ILE A 5 5.96 46.44 26.59
N PRO A 6 7.06 46.65 25.86
CA PRO A 6 7.10 46.30 24.45
C PRO A 6 6.83 44.80 24.31
N GLU A 7 5.85 44.44 23.47
CA GLU A 7 5.53 43.03 23.23
C GLU A 7 6.76 42.32 22.68
N GLU A 8 7.18 41.25 23.35
CA GLU A 8 8.31 40.45 22.90
C GLU A 8 8.03 39.90 21.49
N PRO A 9 8.96 40.08 20.53
CA PRO A 9 8.73 39.68 19.15
C PRO A 9 8.56 38.15 19.06
N VAL A 10 7.53 37.72 18.34
CA VAL A 10 7.29 36.30 18.06
C VAL A 10 8.46 35.74 17.25
N SER A 11 8.89 34.51 17.56
CA SER A 11 9.93 33.84 16.77
C SER A 11 9.50 33.66 15.31
N ASN A 12 10.26 34.24 14.37
CA ASN A 12 10.04 34.08 12.92
C ASN A 12 10.04 32.59 12.52
N ALA A 13 10.89 31.77 13.16
CA ALA A 13 10.94 30.34 12.92
C ALA A 13 9.63 29.64 13.30
N ALA A 14 8.98 30.04 14.39
CA ALA A 14 7.68 29.49 14.80
C ALA A 14 6.56 29.85 13.80
N VAL A 15 6.56 31.09 13.29
CA VAL A 15 5.58 31.53 12.28
C VAL A 15 5.77 30.78 10.97
N TRP A 16 7.01 30.64 10.48
CA TRP A 16 7.31 29.91 9.25
C TRP A 16 7.08 28.40 9.39
N CYS A 17 7.38 27.81 10.55
CA CYS A 17 7.03 26.42 10.87
C CYS A 17 5.54 26.16 10.64
N ARG A 18 4.67 26.97 11.26
CA ARG A 18 3.22 26.84 11.06
C ARG A 18 2.81 27.03 9.61
N ARG A 19 3.31 28.08 8.94
CA ARG A 19 2.93 28.38 7.54
C ARG A 19 3.28 27.23 6.60
N LEU A 20 4.48 26.66 6.74
CA LEU A 20 4.90 25.51 5.94
C LEU A 20 4.09 24.26 6.26
N ALA A 21 3.80 23.99 7.53
CA ALA A 21 3.00 22.83 7.91
C ALA A 21 1.53 22.93 7.46
N VAL A 22 0.94 24.13 7.56
CA VAL A 22 -0.41 24.43 7.04
C VAL A 22 -0.46 24.30 5.52
N PHE A 23 0.65 24.58 4.82
CA PHE A 23 0.73 24.39 3.37
C PHE A 23 0.96 22.92 2.98
N SER A 24 1.83 22.19 3.68
CA SER A 24 2.19 20.81 3.33
C SER A 24 1.00 19.85 3.45
N LEU A 25 0.18 20.01 4.49
CA LEU A 25 -0.94 19.11 4.76
C LEU A 25 -1.99 19.07 3.62
N PRO A 26 -2.56 20.20 3.15
CA PRO A 26 -3.49 20.20 2.04
C PRO A 26 -2.83 19.78 0.73
N VAL A 27 -1.56 20.11 0.49
CA VAL A 27 -0.85 19.61 -0.70
C VAL A 27 -0.76 18.07 -0.69
N ALA A 28 -0.39 17.48 0.45
CA ALA A 28 -0.38 16.02 0.61
C ALA A 28 -1.78 15.42 0.44
N ALA A 29 -2.81 16.03 1.04
CA ALA A 29 -4.18 15.56 0.92
C ALA A 29 -4.69 15.61 -0.54
N ILE A 30 -4.43 16.71 -1.25
CA ILE A 30 -4.77 16.87 -2.66
C ILE A 30 -4.03 15.83 -3.51
N ALA A 31 -2.75 15.58 -3.26
CA ALA A 31 -1.98 14.55 -3.96
C ALA A 31 -2.61 13.16 -3.83
N VAL A 32 -3.03 12.80 -2.61
CA VAL A 32 -3.73 11.54 -2.32
C VAL A 32 -5.09 11.49 -3.01
N ILE A 33 -5.89 12.55 -2.91
CA ILE A 33 -7.22 12.62 -3.54
C ILE A 33 -7.11 12.45 -5.06
N LEU A 34 -6.18 13.17 -5.70
CA LEU A 34 -5.94 13.07 -7.14
C LEU A 34 -5.48 11.67 -7.56
N ALA A 35 -4.62 11.03 -6.75
CA ALA A 35 -4.19 9.65 -6.98
C ALA A 35 -5.39 8.68 -6.90
N ARG A 36 -6.22 8.78 -5.84
CA ARG A 36 -7.39 7.92 -5.65
C ARG A 36 -8.45 8.10 -6.74
N ALA A 37 -8.64 9.33 -7.20
CA ALA A 37 -9.54 9.65 -8.29
C ALA A 37 -9.04 9.12 -9.66
N ASN A 38 -7.80 8.64 -9.75
CA ASN A 38 -7.11 8.35 -11.02
C ASN A 38 -7.15 9.55 -11.97
N ALA A 39 -7.13 10.77 -11.43
CA ALA A 39 -7.21 12.02 -12.19
C ALA A 39 -5.85 12.44 -12.76
N VAL A 40 -4.76 11.94 -12.17
CA VAL A 40 -3.37 12.25 -12.51
C VAL A 40 -2.57 10.96 -12.55
N GLU A 41 -1.50 10.94 -13.34
CA GLU A 41 -0.57 9.80 -13.39
C GLU A 41 0.05 9.52 -12.01
N PRO A 42 0.15 8.24 -11.58
CA PRO A 42 0.64 7.88 -10.25
C PRO A 42 2.03 8.45 -9.91
N GLN A 43 2.91 8.56 -10.90
CA GLN A 43 4.25 9.13 -10.72
C GLN A 43 4.20 10.62 -10.36
N ALA A 44 3.29 11.38 -10.99
CA ALA A 44 3.10 12.79 -10.69
C ALA A 44 2.47 12.99 -9.31
N SER A 45 1.49 12.17 -8.91
CA SER A 45 0.94 12.19 -7.55
C SER A 45 2.01 11.89 -6.49
N LEU A 46 2.91 10.93 -6.75
CA LEU A 46 4.04 10.63 -5.87
C LEU A 46 5.02 11.79 -5.77
N ALA A 47 5.30 12.48 -6.89
CA ALA A 47 6.18 13.65 -6.88
C ALA A 47 5.61 14.80 -6.04
N VAL A 48 4.30 15.08 -6.15
CA VAL A 48 3.63 16.11 -5.33
C VAL A 48 3.63 15.71 -3.85
N LEU A 49 3.36 14.44 -3.53
CA LEU A 49 3.44 13.93 -2.17
C LEU A 49 4.87 14.05 -1.61
N GLY A 50 5.89 13.72 -2.40
CA GLY A 50 7.30 13.88 -2.06
C GLY A 50 7.66 15.34 -1.74
N GLY A 51 7.17 16.28 -2.56
CA GLY A 51 7.32 17.71 -2.30
C GLY A 51 6.68 18.14 -0.97
N ALA A 52 5.45 17.67 -0.68
CA ALA A 52 4.78 17.93 0.59
C ALA A 52 5.55 17.38 1.80
N ILE A 53 6.14 16.18 1.66
CA ILE A 53 6.99 15.57 2.69
C ILE A 53 8.23 16.45 2.95
N VAL A 54 8.92 16.91 1.92
CA VAL A 54 10.08 17.80 2.07
C VAL A 54 9.69 19.09 2.81
N VAL A 55 8.57 19.72 2.43
CA VAL A 55 8.09 20.93 3.11
C VAL A 55 7.76 20.65 4.59
N ALA A 56 7.12 19.51 4.89
CA ALA A 56 6.81 19.12 6.27
C ALA A 56 8.08 18.85 7.10
N LEU A 57 9.12 18.25 6.51
CA LEU A 57 10.43 18.08 7.16
C LEU A 57 11.08 19.43 7.46
N VAL A 58 11.05 20.38 6.52
CA VAL A 58 11.55 21.74 6.76
C VAL A 58 10.77 22.43 7.87
N ALA A 59 9.44 22.26 7.93
CA ALA A 59 8.62 22.77 9.03
C ALA A 59 9.06 22.19 10.38
N LEU A 60 9.39 20.90 10.45
CA LEU A 60 9.90 20.26 11.67
C LEU A 60 11.29 20.76 12.06
N LEU A 61 12.19 21.01 11.11
CA LEU A 61 13.49 21.64 11.39
C LEU A 61 13.32 23.06 11.94
N LEU A 62 12.38 23.84 11.39
CA LEU A 62 12.04 25.16 11.91
C LEU A 62 11.41 25.12 13.30
N PHE A 63 10.65 24.06 13.61
CA PHE A 63 10.17 23.83 14.98
C PHE A 63 11.34 23.66 15.96
N LEU A 64 12.32 22.82 15.63
CA LEU A 64 13.52 22.64 16.46
C LEU A 64 14.29 23.95 16.65
N ALA A 65 14.48 24.71 15.56
CA ALA A 65 15.11 26.03 15.63
C ALA A 65 14.29 27.02 16.49
N ALA A 66 12.96 27.00 16.38
CA ALA A 66 12.08 27.83 17.20
C ALA A 66 12.20 27.48 18.68
N CYS A 67 12.27 26.19 19.04
CA CYS A 67 12.50 25.76 20.42
C CYS A 67 13.81 26.31 20.99
N VAL A 68 14.90 26.27 20.22
CA VAL A 68 16.20 26.81 20.63
C VAL A 68 16.14 28.32 20.84
N VAL A 69 15.55 29.07 19.89
CA VAL A 69 15.42 30.53 19.98
C VAL A 69 14.53 30.94 21.16
N ILE A 70 13.40 30.26 21.37
CA ILE A 70 12.49 30.53 22.49
C ILE A 70 13.21 30.27 23.82
N TRP A 71 13.99 29.20 23.90
CA TRP A 71 14.75 28.85 25.11
C TRP A 71 15.88 29.85 25.41
N GLN A 72 16.64 30.27 24.40
CA GLN A 72 17.79 31.16 24.59
C GLN A 72 17.40 32.63 24.77
N GLU A 73 16.37 33.08 24.07
CA GLU A 73 16.03 34.51 23.96
C GLU A 73 14.70 34.88 24.63
N GLY A 74 13.96 33.91 25.18
CA GLY A 74 12.69 34.15 25.87
C GLY A 74 11.53 34.59 24.94
N ARG A 75 11.69 34.45 23.61
CA ARG A 75 10.69 34.92 22.64
C ARG A 75 9.35 34.17 22.76
N ARG A 76 8.24 34.85 22.44
CA ARG A 76 6.91 34.23 22.34
C ARG A 76 6.78 33.40 21.05
N GLY A 77 5.82 32.46 21.02
CA GLY A 77 5.51 31.67 19.80
C GLY A 77 5.49 30.16 19.97
N LEU A 78 5.59 29.64 21.20
CA LEU A 78 5.56 28.19 21.46
C LEU A 78 4.28 27.52 20.92
N GLY A 79 3.11 28.16 21.08
CA GLY A 79 1.85 27.63 20.56
C GLY A 79 1.83 27.47 19.04
N GLU A 80 2.41 28.43 18.31
CA GLU A 80 2.52 28.39 16.84
C GLU A 80 3.50 27.31 16.38
N ALA A 81 4.62 27.17 17.09
CA ALA A 81 5.62 26.14 16.85
C ALA A 81 5.02 24.74 17.08
N LEU A 82 4.32 24.53 18.20
CA LEU A 82 3.65 23.26 18.52
C LEU A 82 2.53 22.92 17.52
N GLY A 83 1.72 23.90 17.12
CA GLY A 83 0.69 23.72 16.10
C GLY A 83 1.29 23.33 14.74
N GLY A 84 2.38 24.00 14.33
CA GLY A 84 3.12 23.63 13.12
C GLY A 84 3.73 22.23 13.20
N ALA A 85 4.35 21.87 14.32
CA ALA A 85 4.92 20.55 14.54
C ALA A 85 3.85 19.45 14.51
N PHE A 86 2.68 19.68 15.11
CA PHE A 86 1.57 18.74 15.05
C PHE A 86 1.09 18.49 13.61
N LEU A 87 0.87 19.55 12.83
CA LEU A 87 0.46 19.42 11.42
C LEU A 87 1.54 18.75 10.55
N ALA A 88 2.81 19.05 10.81
CA ALA A 88 3.93 18.37 10.15
C ALA A 88 3.97 16.88 10.52
N ALA A 89 3.76 16.54 11.80
CA ALA A 89 3.69 15.15 12.26
C ALA A 89 2.52 14.37 11.63
N VAL A 90 1.34 14.99 11.51
CA VAL A 90 0.20 14.39 10.80
C VAL A 90 0.56 14.13 9.33
N THR A 91 1.19 15.09 8.65
CA THR A 91 1.62 14.95 7.25
C THR A 91 2.66 13.82 7.09
N LEU A 92 3.61 13.72 8.03
CA LEU A 92 4.71 12.76 7.98
C LEU A 92 4.36 11.39 8.55
N GLY A 93 3.23 11.23 9.25
CA GLY A 93 2.88 10.00 9.94
C GLY A 93 2.84 8.77 9.04
N TYR A 94 2.15 8.85 7.89
CA TYR A 94 2.10 7.74 6.94
C TYR A 94 3.46 7.46 6.25
N PRO A 95 4.18 8.47 5.71
CA PRO A 95 5.54 8.27 5.19
C PRO A 95 6.51 7.70 6.22
N ALA A 96 6.43 8.13 7.49
CA ALA A 96 7.27 7.60 8.57
C ALA A 96 6.95 6.13 8.86
N TYR A 97 5.67 5.75 8.87
CA TYR A 97 5.27 4.35 8.96
C TYR A 97 5.85 3.52 7.81
N LEU A 98 5.75 3.99 6.56
CA LEU A 98 6.35 3.31 5.41
C LEU A 98 7.87 3.23 5.50
N ALA A 99 8.54 4.27 5.99
CA ALA A 99 9.99 4.26 6.19
C ALA A 99 10.42 3.20 7.20
N VAL A 100 9.65 3.00 8.28
CA VAL A 100 9.88 1.91 9.24
C VAL A 100 9.67 0.54 8.57
N GLN A 101 8.62 0.37 7.76
CA GLN A 101 8.38 -0.89 7.03
C GLN A 101 9.48 -1.17 6.00
N ALA A 102 10.01 -0.13 5.33
CA ALA A 102 11.08 -0.26 4.33
C ALA A 102 12.37 -0.86 4.90
N VAL A 103 12.63 -0.66 6.19
CA VAL A 103 13.80 -1.21 6.89
C VAL A 103 13.53 -2.61 7.42
N ARG A 104 12.27 -2.92 7.77
CA ARG A 104 11.89 -4.19 8.41
C ARG A 104 11.54 -5.30 7.43
N LEU A 105 11.04 -4.94 6.25
CA LEU A 105 10.47 -5.88 5.29
C LEU A 105 11.39 -6.07 4.08
N PRO A 106 11.34 -7.24 3.43
CA PRO A 106 12.07 -7.47 2.20
C PRO A 106 11.53 -6.56 1.08
N VAL A 107 12.45 -6.05 0.24
CA VAL A 107 12.15 -5.13 -0.86
C VAL A 107 11.50 -5.89 -2.03
N LEU A 108 10.24 -6.28 -1.87
CA LEU A 108 9.47 -7.04 -2.85
C LEU A 108 8.27 -6.22 -3.36
N SER A 109 7.91 -6.42 -4.62
CA SER A 109 6.70 -5.86 -5.23
C SER A 109 5.79 -6.93 -5.82
N ASP A 110 6.19 -8.21 -5.70
CA ASP A 110 5.49 -9.37 -6.23
C ASP A 110 5.67 -10.51 -5.23
N VAL A 111 4.56 -11.12 -4.83
CA VAL A 111 4.54 -12.20 -3.85
C VAL A 111 3.63 -13.30 -4.37
N SER A 112 4.09 -14.54 -4.31
CA SER A 112 3.31 -15.71 -4.71
C SER A 112 3.42 -16.86 -3.73
N THR A 113 2.29 -17.50 -3.47
CA THR A 113 2.21 -18.77 -2.73
C THR A 113 2.99 -19.92 -3.39
N ASP A 114 3.10 -19.95 -4.72
CA ASP A 114 3.92 -20.93 -5.45
C ASP A 114 5.10 -20.21 -6.09
N THR A 115 6.22 -20.10 -5.37
CA THR A 115 7.42 -19.41 -5.87
C THR A 115 8.16 -20.18 -6.97
N ALA A 116 7.90 -21.48 -7.14
CA ALA A 116 8.52 -22.31 -8.16
C ALA A 116 7.77 -22.24 -9.50
N ASP A 117 6.44 -22.24 -9.47
CA ASP A 117 5.59 -22.04 -10.64
C ASP A 117 4.46 -21.04 -10.33
N PRO A 118 4.78 -19.74 -10.25
CA PRO A 118 3.81 -18.73 -9.84
C PRO A 118 2.65 -18.61 -10.84
N PRO A 119 1.41 -18.40 -10.36
CA PRO A 119 0.27 -18.06 -11.21
C PRO A 119 0.61 -16.94 -12.19
N ARG A 120 0.32 -17.18 -13.47
CA ARG A 120 0.52 -16.19 -14.53
C ARG A 120 -0.73 -15.34 -14.66
N PHE A 121 -0.55 -14.04 -14.80
CA PHE A 121 -1.64 -13.12 -15.12
C PHE A 121 -2.21 -13.40 -16.51
N SER A 122 -3.52 -13.29 -16.66
CA SER A 122 -4.24 -13.49 -17.90
C SER A 122 -3.82 -12.50 -18.97
N THR A 123 -3.63 -12.99 -20.20
CA THR A 123 -3.33 -12.19 -21.39
C THR A 123 -4.59 -11.85 -22.18
N SER A 124 -5.78 -12.04 -21.60
CA SER A 124 -7.04 -11.67 -22.25
C SER A 124 -7.07 -10.16 -22.54
N ARG A 125 -7.80 -9.75 -23.58
CA ARG A 125 -7.90 -8.32 -23.95
C ARG A 125 -8.45 -7.47 -22.79
N ALA A 126 -9.37 -8.02 -22.01
CA ALA A 126 -9.90 -7.39 -20.81
C ALA A 126 -8.81 -7.22 -19.73
N ALA A 127 -8.02 -8.26 -19.47
CA ALA A 127 -6.93 -8.23 -18.48
C ALA A 127 -5.79 -7.27 -18.87
N VAL A 128 -5.41 -7.23 -20.14
CA VAL A 128 -4.40 -6.28 -20.63
C VAL A 128 -4.91 -4.83 -20.56
N ALA A 129 -6.17 -4.59 -20.92
CA ALA A 129 -6.79 -3.27 -20.82
C ALA A 129 -6.93 -2.81 -19.37
N ALA A 130 -7.35 -3.70 -18.46
CA ALA A 130 -7.45 -3.42 -17.02
C ALA A 130 -6.09 -3.06 -16.39
N ARG A 131 -5.01 -3.60 -16.95
CA ARG A 131 -3.63 -3.29 -16.57
C ARG A 131 -3.05 -2.01 -17.17
N ALA A 132 -3.79 -1.34 -18.05
CA ALA A 132 -3.32 -0.15 -18.76
C ALA A 132 -1.94 -0.37 -19.43
N GLY A 133 -1.71 -1.58 -19.98
CA GLY A 133 -0.45 -1.97 -20.60
C GLY A 133 0.66 -2.38 -19.63
N PHE A 134 0.44 -2.32 -18.31
CA PHE A 134 1.37 -2.86 -17.33
C PHE A 134 1.42 -4.39 -17.41
N THR A 135 2.64 -4.92 -17.50
CA THR A 135 2.88 -6.37 -17.39
C THR A 135 3.81 -6.56 -16.21
N PRO A 136 3.36 -7.22 -15.12
CA PRO A 136 4.22 -7.56 -14.00
C PRO A 136 5.47 -8.26 -14.51
N ALA A 137 6.63 -7.90 -13.94
CA ALA A 137 7.89 -8.55 -14.28
C ALA A 137 7.80 -10.08 -14.05
N GLY A 138 8.66 -10.82 -14.73
CA GLY A 138 8.83 -12.24 -14.42
C GLY A 138 9.18 -12.44 -12.94
N PHE A 139 8.67 -13.51 -12.35
CA PHE A 139 9.05 -13.90 -10.99
C PHE A 139 10.40 -14.59 -11.07
N ASP A 140 11.47 -13.90 -10.70
CA ASP A 140 12.84 -14.40 -10.80
C ASP A 140 13.29 -15.17 -9.54
N ALA A 141 14.41 -15.88 -9.67
CA ALA A 141 14.94 -16.69 -8.57
C ALA A 141 15.33 -15.85 -7.33
N ASP A 142 15.81 -14.62 -7.56
CA ASP A 142 16.18 -13.68 -6.49
C ASP A 142 14.94 -13.20 -5.71
N THR A 143 13.84 -12.86 -6.40
CA THR A 143 12.55 -12.55 -5.77
C THR A 143 12.05 -13.76 -4.98
N ALA A 144 12.16 -14.98 -5.54
CA ALA A 144 11.76 -16.21 -4.87
C ALA A 144 12.57 -16.49 -3.59
N GLU A 145 13.87 -16.20 -3.59
CA GLU A 145 14.75 -16.37 -2.43
C GLU A 145 14.44 -15.32 -1.35
N ARG A 146 14.34 -14.05 -1.73
CA ARG A 146 13.99 -12.96 -0.81
C ARG A 146 12.59 -13.13 -0.22
N GLN A 147 11.64 -13.67 -0.98
CA GLN A 147 10.32 -14.00 -0.46
C GLN A 147 10.39 -15.15 0.55
N ARG A 148 11.16 -16.21 0.27
CA ARG A 148 11.29 -17.34 1.20
C ARG A 148 11.91 -16.94 2.54
N ASP A 149 12.87 -16.01 2.52
CA ASP A 149 13.48 -15.49 3.74
C ASP A 149 12.52 -14.58 4.54
N GLY A 150 11.84 -13.64 3.86
CA GLY A 150 10.99 -12.66 4.54
C GLY A 150 9.56 -13.11 4.83
N TYR A 151 9.01 -14.04 4.05
CA TYR A 151 7.62 -14.52 4.13
C TYR A 151 7.54 -16.05 3.99
N PRO A 152 8.18 -16.83 4.88
CA PRO A 152 8.15 -18.29 4.83
C PRO A 152 6.75 -18.87 5.06
N ASP A 153 5.83 -18.09 5.61
CA ASP A 153 4.45 -18.48 5.91
C ASP A 153 3.50 -18.40 4.70
N ILE A 154 3.94 -17.82 3.58
CA ILE A 154 3.13 -17.69 2.37
C ILE A 154 3.31 -18.94 1.50
N GLU A 155 2.40 -19.88 1.69
CA GLU A 155 2.40 -21.18 1.03
C GLU A 155 1.10 -21.40 0.22
N PRO A 156 1.10 -22.39 -0.70
CA PRO A 156 -0.11 -22.77 -1.44
C PRO A 156 -1.23 -23.21 -0.49
N ILE A 157 -2.45 -22.77 -0.77
CA ILE A 157 -3.62 -23.08 0.04
C ILE A 157 -4.24 -24.37 -0.49
N VAL A 158 -4.51 -25.35 0.37
CA VAL A 158 -5.17 -26.60 -0.03
C VAL A 158 -6.49 -26.73 0.72
N VAL A 159 -7.56 -27.01 -0.01
CA VAL A 159 -8.91 -27.12 0.55
C VAL A 159 -9.54 -28.47 0.19
N ASP A 160 -10.30 -29.04 1.12
CA ASP A 160 -11.06 -30.29 0.94
C ASP A 160 -12.38 -30.05 0.18
N LEU A 161 -12.28 -29.37 -0.96
CA LEU A 161 -13.41 -29.06 -1.84
C LEU A 161 -13.12 -29.49 -3.28
N GLU A 162 -14.18 -29.85 -4.00
CA GLU A 162 -14.11 -30.04 -5.44
C GLU A 162 -13.79 -28.71 -6.15
N PRO A 163 -13.16 -28.73 -7.34
CA PRO A 163 -12.69 -27.52 -8.02
C PRO A 163 -13.76 -26.46 -8.24
N ASP A 164 -14.98 -26.86 -8.60
CA ASP A 164 -16.10 -25.95 -8.83
C ASP A 164 -16.54 -25.23 -7.55
N GLU A 165 -16.57 -25.93 -6.41
CA GLU A 165 -16.92 -25.37 -5.11
C GLU A 165 -15.82 -24.44 -4.60
N ALA A 166 -14.55 -24.86 -4.74
CA ALA A 166 -13.40 -24.02 -4.43
C ALA A 166 -13.37 -22.75 -5.28
N TYR A 167 -13.76 -22.85 -6.56
CA TYR A 167 -13.86 -21.70 -7.46
C TYR A 167 -14.90 -20.69 -6.97
N GLN A 168 -16.10 -21.14 -6.59
CA GLN A 168 -17.13 -20.25 -6.05
C GLN A 168 -16.68 -19.62 -4.74
N LEU A 169 -16.07 -20.39 -3.84
CA LEU A 169 -15.55 -19.88 -2.58
C LEU A 169 -14.50 -18.78 -2.81
N VAL A 170 -13.53 -19.00 -3.71
CA VAL A 170 -12.52 -17.99 -4.07
C VAL A 170 -13.18 -16.72 -4.62
N LEU A 171 -14.21 -16.87 -5.46
CA LEU A 171 -14.92 -15.74 -6.04
C LEU A 171 -15.68 -14.93 -4.97
N GLU A 172 -16.39 -15.61 -4.06
CA GLU A 172 -17.10 -15.01 -2.92
C GLU A 172 -16.14 -14.28 -1.99
N THR A 173 -15.04 -14.92 -1.58
CA THR A 173 -14.00 -14.32 -0.74
C THR A 173 -13.32 -13.12 -1.42
N ALA A 174 -13.04 -13.20 -2.72
CA ALA A 174 -12.48 -12.05 -3.44
C ALA A 174 -13.47 -10.87 -3.47
N GLN A 175 -14.75 -11.13 -3.67
CA GLN A 175 -15.80 -10.11 -3.70
C GLN A 175 -16.06 -9.47 -2.33
N SER A 176 -16.06 -10.24 -1.24
CA SER A 176 -16.20 -9.71 0.12
C SER A 176 -15.06 -8.76 0.50
N ARG A 177 -13.85 -9.03 -0.02
CA ARG A 177 -12.69 -8.13 0.10
C ARG A 177 -12.74 -6.91 -0.81
N GLY A 178 -13.74 -6.82 -1.70
CA GLY A 178 -13.88 -5.73 -2.65
C GLY A 178 -12.94 -5.82 -3.85
N TRP A 179 -12.34 -6.98 -4.11
CA TRP A 179 -11.52 -7.17 -5.29
C TRP A 179 -12.39 -7.13 -6.55
N ARG A 180 -11.97 -6.34 -7.53
CA ARG A 180 -12.68 -6.25 -8.80
C ARG A 180 -12.24 -7.40 -9.70
N VAL A 181 -13.20 -8.17 -10.20
CA VAL A 181 -12.94 -9.26 -11.13
C VAL A 181 -12.57 -8.73 -12.51
N ILE A 182 -11.48 -9.26 -13.09
CA ILE A 182 -10.93 -8.84 -14.38
C ILE A 182 -11.08 -9.94 -15.43
N ASP A 183 -10.70 -11.18 -15.09
CA ASP A 183 -10.80 -12.34 -15.97
C ASP A 183 -11.26 -13.56 -15.16
N GLN A 184 -12.08 -14.39 -15.77
CA GLN A 184 -12.63 -15.58 -15.13
C GLN A 184 -12.57 -16.77 -16.07
N ARG A 185 -11.95 -17.85 -15.62
CA ARG A 185 -11.91 -19.15 -16.29
C ARG A 185 -12.24 -20.23 -15.27
N PRO A 186 -13.50 -20.68 -15.21
CA PRO A 186 -13.90 -21.78 -14.34
C PRO A 186 -13.04 -23.03 -14.57
N PRO A 187 -12.83 -23.85 -13.53
CA PRO A 187 -12.18 -25.14 -13.71
C PRO A 187 -12.99 -26.00 -14.68
N GLY A 188 -12.28 -26.72 -15.56
CA GLY A 188 -12.92 -27.54 -16.57
C GLY A 188 -11.99 -27.94 -17.71
N GLY A 189 -12.55 -28.61 -18.72
CA GLY A 189 -11.80 -29.11 -19.87
C GLY A 189 -10.83 -30.24 -19.51
N ARG A 190 -9.76 -30.40 -20.30
CA ARG A 190 -8.84 -31.55 -20.17
C ARG A 190 -7.89 -31.45 -18.96
N SER A 191 -7.63 -30.24 -18.46
CA SER A 191 -6.72 -30.01 -17.33
C SER A 191 -7.45 -29.82 -16.00
N GLY A 192 -8.73 -29.43 -16.01
CA GLY A 192 -9.49 -29.10 -14.81
C GLY A 192 -8.98 -27.86 -14.06
N ILE A 193 -8.02 -27.12 -14.63
CA ILE A 193 -7.40 -25.95 -13.98
C ILE A 193 -8.33 -24.75 -14.09
N GLY A 194 -8.68 -24.16 -12.95
CA GLY A 194 -9.39 -22.89 -12.86
C GLY A 194 -8.42 -21.70 -12.77
N HIS A 195 -8.83 -20.53 -13.23
CA HIS A 195 -8.03 -19.32 -13.15
C HIS A 195 -8.89 -18.06 -13.04
N LEU A 196 -8.49 -17.17 -12.16
CA LEU A 196 -9.18 -15.92 -11.85
C LEU A 196 -8.14 -14.80 -11.75
N ASP A 197 -8.42 -13.67 -12.40
CA ASP A 197 -7.64 -12.45 -12.23
C ASP A 197 -8.50 -11.38 -11.56
N PHE A 198 -7.91 -10.69 -10.59
CA PHE A 198 -8.53 -9.62 -9.85
C PHE A 198 -7.65 -8.37 -9.79
N LEU A 199 -8.30 -7.27 -9.44
CA LEU A 199 -7.69 -5.98 -9.18
C LEU A 199 -8.07 -5.53 -7.77
N ASP A 200 -7.07 -5.19 -6.98
CA ASP A 200 -7.24 -4.53 -5.69
C ASP A 200 -6.60 -3.13 -5.70
N ARG A 201 -6.96 -2.30 -4.73
CA ARG A 201 -6.41 -0.95 -4.58
C ARG A 201 -5.86 -0.70 -3.19
N THR A 202 -4.68 -0.07 -3.12
CA THR A 202 -4.09 0.35 -1.85
C THR A 202 -4.99 1.35 -1.10
N LEU A 203 -5.01 1.25 0.23
CA LEU A 203 -5.94 2.01 1.07
C LEU A 203 -5.71 3.52 1.00
N VAL A 204 -4.45 3.97 1.00
CA VAL A 204 -4.11 5.40 1.02
C VAL A 204 -4.09 5.95 -0.41
N MET A 205 -3.14 5.52 -1.23
CA MET A 205 -2.92 6.10 -2.55
C MET A 205 -3.91 5.61 -3.63
N GLY A 206 -4.60 4.50 -3.40
CA GLY A 206 -5.52 3.94 -4.40
C GLY A 206 -4.80 3.29 -5.58
N PHE A 207 -3.50 3.04 -5.47
CA PHE A 207 -2.73 2.33 -6.49
C PHE A 207 -3.26 0.92 -6.70
N ALA A 208 -3.36 0.54 -7.97
CA ALA A 208 -3.81 -0.78 -8.38
C ALA A 208 -2.71 -1.83 -8.15
N ASP A 209 -3.11 -2.96 -7.60
CA ASP A 209 -2.34 -4.20 -7.51
C ASP A 209 -3.10 -5.31 -8.27
N ASP A 210 -2.37 -6.11 -9.04
CA ASP A 210 -2.93 -7.22 -9.81
C ASP A 210 -2.81 -8.53 -9.03
N ILE A 211 -3.86 -9.33 -9.06
CA ILE A 211 -3.91 -10.60 -8.32
C ILE A 211 -4.31 -11.70 -9.30
N ALA A 212 -3.53 -12.78 -9.33
CA ALA A 212 -3.82 -13.98 -10.10
C ALA A 212 -4.05 -15.14 -9.14
N VAL A 213 -5.15 -15.85 -9.30
CA VAL A 213 -5.49 -17.06 -8.56
C VAL A 213 -5.59 -18.22 -9.54
N ARG A 214 -4.90 -19.33 -9.23
CA ARG A 214 -4.91 -20.57 -10.01
C ARG A 214 -5.42 -21.69 -9.12
N LEU A 215 -6.43 -22.41 -9.60
CA LEU A 215 -7.00 -23.58 -8.94
C LEU A 215 -6.54 -24.83 -9.67
N ARG A 216 -5.91 -25.76 -8.95
CA ARG A 216 -5.45 -27.05 -9.48
C ARG A 216 -6.19 -28.18 -8.76
N PRO A 217 -6.87 -29.07 -9.51
CA PRO A 217 -7.50 -30.25 -8.92
C PRO A 217 -6.41 -31.18 -8.38
N LEU A 218 -6.64 -31.67 -7.15
CA LEU A 218 -5.91 -32.76 -6.51
C LEU A 218 -6.91 -33.91 -6.25
N ALA A 219 -6.43 -35.04 -5.74
CA ALA A 219 -7.28 -36.18 -5.43
C ALA A 219 -8.22 -35.85 -4.23
N GLY A 220 -9.46 -35.46 -4.52
CA GLY A 220 -10.48 -35.09 -3.53
C GLY A 220 -10.22 -33.74 -2.83
N GLN A 221 -9.32 -32.92 -3.36
CA GLN A 221 -8.92 -31.62 -2.83
C GLN A 221 -8.67 -30.65 -3.98
N THR A 222 -8.61 -29.36 -3.67
CA THR A 222 -8.20 -28.34 -4.62
C THR A 222 -7.05 -27.52 -4.04
N ARG A 223 -5.97 -27.39 -4.81
CA ARG A 223 -4.86 -26.48 -4.49
C ARG A 223 -5.09 -25.12 -5.14
N ILE A 224 -5.05 -24.08 -4.32
CA ILE A 224 -5.25 -22.69 -4.70
C ILE A 224 -3.89 -21.97 -4.55
N ASP A 225 -3.32 -21.59 -5.69
CA ASP A 225 -2.12 -20.76 -5.73
C ASP A 225 -2.54 -19.31 -6.01
N VAL A 226 -2.09 -18.37 -5.18
CA VAL A 226 -2.28 -16.92 -5.32
C VAL A 226 -0.95 -16.23 -5.64
N ARG A 227 -0.99 -15.25 -6.53
CA ARG A 227 0.07 -14.25 -6.77
C ARG A 227 -0.52 -12.85 -6.69
N SER A 228 0.14 -11.94 -5.99
CA SER A 228 -0.24 -10.53 -5.91
C SER A 228 0.97 -9.66 -6.25
N ALA A 229 0.81 -8.79 -7.24
CA ALA A 229 1.87 -7.94 -7.76
C ALA A 229 1.45 -6.47 -7.84
N SER A 230 2.32 -5.60 -7.34
CA SER A 230 2.11 -4.16 -7.38
C SER A 230 2.52 -3.57 -8.72
N ARG A 231 1.70 -2.65 -9.23
CA ARG A 231 1.98 -1.96 -10.51
C ARG A 231 3.03 -0.87 -10.41
N TYR A 232 3.25 -0.35 -9.22
CA TYR A 232 4.09 0.82 -9.00
C TYR A 232 5.09 0.58 -7.86
N GLY A 233 6.33 0.99 -8.10
CA GLY A 233 7.42 0.86 -7.13
C GLY A 233 8.06 -0.53 -7.11
N ARG A 234 9.26 -0.58 -6.53
CA ARG A 234 10.03 -1.83 -6.33
C ARG A 234 9.74 -2.51 -4.99
N HIS A 235 9.01 -1.81 -4.11
CA HIS A 235 8.69 -2.28 -2.76
C HIS A 235 7.24 -1.94 -2.43
N ASP A 236 6.48 -2.95 -2.03
CA ASP A 236 5.08 -2.87 -1.66
C ASP A 236 4.85 -2.66 -0.15
N PHE A 237 5.92 -2.53 0.64
CA PHE A 237 5.90 -2.44 2.10
C PHE A 237 5.07 -3.55 2.78
N GLY A 238 5.10 -4.76 2.21
CA GLY A 238 4.40 -5.95 2.72
C GLY A 238 2.91 -6.02 2.36
N ALA A 239 2.41 -5.13 1.50
CA ALA A 239 1.01 -5.11 1.11
C ALA A 239 0.56 -6.40 0.43
N ASN A 240 1.34 -6.95 -0.53
CA ASN A 240 0.97 -8.18 -1.24
C ASN A 240 0.98 -9.40 -0.30
N ALA A 241 2.01 -9.49 0.56
CA ALA A 241 2.09 -10.53 1.57
C ALA A 241 0.89 -10.49 2.54
N LYS A 242 0.57 -9.32 3.08
CA LYS A 242 -0.59 -9.11 3.96
C LYS A 242 -1.90 -9.45 3.25
N ARG A 243 -2.04 -9.10 1.97
CA ARG A 243 -3.23 -9.41 1.17
C ARG A 243 -3.45 -10.90 1.03
N ILE A 244 -2.41 -11.65 0.68
CA ILE A 244 -2.50 -13.12 0.53
C ILE A 244 -2.88 -13.76 1.87
N ARG A 245 -2.28 -13.35 2.99
CA ARG A 245 -2.66 -13.85 4.33
C ARG A 245 -4.12 -13.61 4.65
N GLN A 246 -4.59 -12.37 4.48
CA GLN A 246 -5.99 -12.02 4.77
C GLN A 246 -6.97 -12.79 3.88
N PHE A 247 -6.61 -13.00 2.61
CA PHE A 247 -7.39 -13.84 1.71
C PHE A 247 -7.43 -15.30 2.19
N ALA A 248 -6.29 -15.86 2.60
CA ALA A 248 -6.24 -17.23 3.10
C ALA A 248 -7.04 -17.42 4.40
N GLU A 249 -6.93 -16.46 5.33
CA GLU A 249 -7.71 -16.43 6.59
C GLU A 249 -9.21 -16.42 6.32
N GLU A 250 -9.67 -15.57 5.39
CA GLU A 250 -11.09 -15.43 5.06
C GLU A 250 -11.62 -16.64 4.27
N LEU A 251 -10.80 -17.21 3.39
CA LEU A 251 -11.13 -18.47 2.70
C LEU A 251 -11.32 -19.60 3.72
N GLN A 252 -10.43 -19.70 4.71
CA GLN A 252 -10.53 -20.71 5.78
C GLN A 252 -11.76 -20.47 6.66
N ALA A 253 -12.12 -19.22 6.94
CA ALA A 253 -13.34 -18.90 7.67
C ALA A 253 -14.58 -19.37 6.90
N GLY A 254 -14.64 -19.11 5.59
CA GLY A 254 -15.74 -19.55 4.72
C GLY A 254 -15.87 -21.07 4.57
N LEU A 255 -14.79 -21.83 4.79
CA LEU A 255 -14.85 -23.29 4.87
C LEU A 255 -15.52 -23.79 6.14
N ASN A 256 -15.32 -23.10 7.27
CA ASN A 256 -15.86 -23.51 8.56
C ASN A 256 -17.36 -23.19 8.72
N GLU A 257 -17.89 -22.29 7.90
CA GLU A 257 -19.30 -21.89 7.91
C GLU A 257 -20.20 -22.78 7.02
N LYS A 258 -19.61 -23.64 6.20
CA LYS A 258 -20.30 -24.63 5.35
C LYS A 258 -20.35 -26.00 6.03
#